data_AF-C4R180-F1
#
_entry.id   AF-C4R180-F1
#
_cell.length_a   1.000
_cell.length_b   1.000
_cell.length_c   1.000
_cell.angle_alpha   90.00
_cell.angle_beta   90.00
_cell.angle_gamma   90.00
#
_symmetry.space_group_name_H-M   'P 1'
#
loop_
_entity.id
_entity.type
_entity.pdbx_description
1 polymer ?
#
loop_
_entity_poly.entity_id
_entity_poly.type
_entity_poly.pdbx_seq_one_letter_code
_entity_poly.pdbx_strand_id
1 'polypeptide(L)'
;MVLGCYFLPIQKRSNWSHPCSPLWQEVEMSGKKTLPKEVIQRGRYIQLIIFGLPLVILPGYELYQRIFNGKERKIQQGEILSDGTLREFSEYEKYEVHKNSWLTRIFGER
;
A
#
# COMPACT_ATOMS: atom_id res chain seq x y z
N MET A 1 19.32 39.99 -53.91
CA MET A 1 18.92 41.01 -52.91
C MET A 1 18.10 40.26 -51.85
N VAL A 2 18.64 39.85 -50.69
CA VAL A 2 19.08 40.65 -49.51
C VAL A 2 17.85 41.39 -48.94
N LEU A 3 17.29 41.22 -47.74
CA LEU A 3 17.60 40.62 -46.42
C LEU A 3 16.26 40.08 -45.84
N GLY A 4 16.17 39.06 -44.99
CA GLY A 4 16.74 39.02 -43.64
C GLY A 4 15.95 39.91 -42.67
N CYS A 5 15.00 39.35 -41.92
CA CYS A 5 14.73 39.80 -40.55
C CYS A 5 14.00 38.72 -39.75
N TYR A 6 14.67 38.32 -38.68
CA TYR A 6 14.27 37.32 -37.71
C TYR A 6 13.11 37.83 -36.87
N PHE A 7 12.10 36.98 -36.66
CA PHE A 7 11.26 37.07 -35.47
C PHE A 7 10.87 35.67 -35.03
N LEU A 8 11.73 35.09 -34.19
CA LEU A 8 11.35 33.95 -33.34
C LEU A 8 10.46 34.49 -32.22
N PRO A 9 9.28 33.91 -32.00
CA PRO A 9 8.80 33.71 -30.66
C PRO A 9 8.76 32.21 -30.37
N ILE A 10 9.76 31.78 -29.61
CA ILE A 10 9.59 31.01 -28.38
C ILE A 10 8.80 29.71 -28.54
N GLN A 11 9.56 28.62 -28.57
CA GLN A 11 9.09 27.28 -28.22
C GLN A 11 8.26 27.30 -26.93
N LYS A 12 6.99 26.90 -27.05
CA LYS A 12 6.35 26.07 -26.02
C LYS A 12 5.72 24.86 -26.69
N ARG A 13 6.60 23.92 -27.09
CA ARG A 13 6.22 22.56 -27.43
C ARG A 13 6.25 21.73 -26.14
N SER A 14 5.25 21.88 -25.27
CA SER A 14 4.89 20.79 -24.35
C SER A 14 3.96 19.85 -25.12
N ASN A 15 4.58 19.06 -25.99
CA ASN A 15 3.92 18.03 -26.75
C ASN A 15 3.60 16.86 -25.82
N TRP A 16 2.52 17.00 -25.06
CA TRP A 16 1.79 15.87 -24.49
C TRP A 16 0.51 15.67 -25.31
N SER A 17 0.67 15.48 -26.62
CA SER A 17 -0.36 14.80 -27.40
C SER A 17 -0.32 13.32 -27.01
N HIS A 18 -0.77 13.01 -25.79
CA HIS A 18 -1.38 11.71 -25.61
C HIS A 18 -2.52 11.67 -26.63
N PRO A 19 -2.64 10.65 -27.49
CA PRO A 19 -3.87 10.46 -28.23
C PRO A 19 -4.96 10.40 -27.17
N CYS A 20 -5.80 11.45 -27.07
CA CYS A 20 -7.02 11.36 -26.30
C CYS A 20 -7.70 10.11 -26.84
N SER A 21 -7.78 9.06 -26.02
CA SER A 21 -8.51 7.87 -26.43
C SER A 21 -9.91 8.35 -26.85
N PRO A 22 -10.46 7.87 -27.98
CA PRO A 22 -11.71 8.40 -28.55
C PRO A 22 -12.86 8.45 -27.52
N LEU A 23 -12.77 7.60 -26.49
CA LEU A 23 -13.59 7.57 -25.29
C LEU A 23 -13.74 8.91 -24.54
N TRP A 24 -12.74 9.79 -24.53
CA TRP A 24 -12.80 11.04 -23.75
C TRP A 24 -13.52 12.18 -24.47
N GLN A 25 -13.52 12.19 -25.80
CA GLN A 25 -14.25 13.20 -26.59
C GLN A 25 -15.77 13.00 -26.52
N GLU A 26 -16.24 11.77 -26.34
CA GLU A 26 -17.67 11.45 -26.23
C GLU A 26 -18.28 11.79 -24.86
N VAL A 27 -17.47 11.80 -23.80
CA VAL A 27 -17.93 12.06 -22.42
C VAL A 27 -18.17 13.56 -22.17
N GLU A 28 -17.50 14.47 -22.89
CA GLU A 28 -17.71 15.91 -22.73
C GLU A 28 -18.98 16.43 -23.41
N MET A 29 -19.45 15.79 -24.49
CA MET A 29 -20.62 16.26 -25.26
C MET A 29 -21.98 15.77 -24.73
N SER A 30 -21.98 14.71 -23.92
CA SER A 30 -23.17 14.20 -23.26
C SER A 30 -23.24 14.79 -21.87
N GLY A 31 -24.15 15.73 -21.61
CA GLY A 31 -24.35 16.35 -20.28
C GLY A 31 -24.73 15.40 -19.14
N LYS A 32 -24.59 14.07 -19.32
CA LYS A 32 -24.69 13.03 -18.31
C LYS A 32 -23.27 12.55 -17.95
N LYS A 33 -22.87 12.83 -16.71
CA LYS A 33 -21.57 12.45 -16.12
C LYS A 33 -21.50 10.94 -15.82
N THR A 34 -21.74 10.08 -16.81
CA THR A 34 -21.55 8.63 -16.66
C THR A 34 -20.12 8.31 -17.04
N LEU A 35 -19.31 7.94 -16.04
CA LEU A 35 -17.93 7.53 -16.26
C LEU A 35 -17.89 6.22 -17.06
N PRO A 36 -16.99 6.09 -18.05
CA PRO A 36 -16.80 4.84 -18.77
C PRO A 36 -16.32 3.74 -17.82
N LYS A 37 -16.74 2.49 -18.08
CA LYS A 37 -16.52 1.36 -17.17
C LYS A 37 -15.03 1.09 -16.93
N GLU A 38 -14.20 1.39 -17.92
CA GLU A 38 -12.75 1.26 -17.89
C GLU A 38 -12.12 2.17 -16.83
N VAL A 39 -12.64 3.39 -16.69
CA VAL A 39 -12.13 4.38 -15.70
C VAL A 39 -12.52 3.94 -14.29
N ILE A 40 -13.75 3.43 -14.11
CA ILE A 40 -14.22 2.89 -12.83
C ILE A 40 -13.36 1.68 -12.41
N GLN A 41 -13.05 0.78 -13.35
CA GLN A 41 -12.23 -0.40 -13.09
C GLN A 41 -10.79 -0.04 -12.71
N ARG A 42 -10.18 0.93 -13.40
CA ARG A 42 -8.85 1.46 -13.03
C ARG A 42 -8.85 2.09 -11.64
N GLY A 43 -9.90 2.86 -11.32
CA GLY A 43 -10.08 3.45 -9.99
C GLY A 43 -10.11 2.38 -8.88
N ARG A 44 -10.82 1.27 -9.11
CA ARG A 44 -10.85 0.13 -8.16
C ARG A 44 -9.48 -0.50 -7.95
N TYR A 45 -8.68 -0.68 -9.00
CA TYR A 45 -7.33 -1.24 -8.84
C TYR A 45 -6.40 -0.32 -8.07
N ILE A 46 -6.42 0.98 -8.37
CA ILE A 46 -5.64 1.98 -7.63
C ILE A 46 -6.07 1.98 -6.16
N GLN A 47 -7.38 1.94 -5.90
CA GLN A 47 -7.92 1.84 -4.56
C GLN A 47 -7.37 0.60 -3.82
N LEU A 48 -7.40 -0.57 -4.44
CA LEU A 48 -6.88 -1.81 -3.85
C LEU A 48 -5.37 -1.73 -3.58
N ILE A 49 -4.58 -1.10 -4.46
CA ILE A 49 -3.14 -0.90 -4.23
C ILE A 49 -2.90 -0.01 -3.02
N ILE A 50 -3.62 1.12 -2.92
CA ILE A 50 -3.47 2.06 -1.80
C ILE A 50 -3.87 1.39 -0.48
N PHE A 51 -4.98 0.65 -0.46
CA PHE A 51 -5.41 -0.10 0.73
C PHE A 51 -4.53 -1.31 1.05
N GLY A 52 -3.87 -1.90 0.04
CA GLY A 52 -2.93 -3.01 0.22
C GLY A 52 -1.58 -2.56 0.77
N LEU A 53 -1.18 -1.32 0.51
CA LEU A 53 0.11 -0.76 0.96
C LEU A 53 0.35 -0.89 2.48
N PRO A 54 -0.59 -0.51 3.39
CA PRO A 54 -0.38 -0.67 4.83
C PRO A 54 -0.23 -2.13 5.26
N LEU A 55 -0.91 -3.07 4.58
CA LEU A 55 -0.79 -4.50 4.87
C LEU A 55 0.59 -5.06 4.53
N VAL A 56 1.35 -4.43 3.62
CA VAL A 56 2.71 -4.84 3.29
C VAL A 56 3.74 -4.08 4.13
N ILE A 57 3.56 -2.77 4.30
CA ILE A 57 4.53 -1.91 4.98
C ILE A 57 4.62 -2.24 6.47
N LEU A 58 3.50 -2.41 7.17
CA LEU A 58 3.49 -2.65 8.61
C LEU A 58 4.24 -3.94 9.01
N PRO A 59 3.92 -5.12 8.45
CA PRO A 59 4.68 -6.33 8.75
C PRO A 59 6.10 -6.26 8.20
N GLY A 60 6.32 -5.62 7.03
CA GLY A 60 7.66 -5.45 6.47
C GLY A 60 8.59 -4.65 7.39
N TYR A 61 8.08 -3.59 8.01
CA TYR A 61 8.83 -2.78 8.98
C TYR A 61 9.15 -3.56 10.26
N GLU A 62 8.18 -4.33 10.76
CA GLU A 62 8.35 -5.16 11.95
C GLU A 62 9.42 -6.24 11.72
N LEU A 63 9.38 -6.90 10.56
CA LEU A 63 10.38 -7.88 10.13
C LEU A 63 11.77 -7.24 9.97
N TYR A 64 11.85 -6.05 9.37
CA TYR A 64 13.10 -5.29 9.23
C TYR A 64 13.74 -5.02 10.60
N GLN A 65 12.93 -4.61 11.59
CA GLN A 65 13.45 -4.39 12.94
C GLN A 65 13.96 -5.67 13.59
N ARG A 66 13.35 -6.83 13.34
CA ARG A 66 13.83 -8.11 13.89
C ARG A 66 15.13 -8.54 13.25
N ILE A 67 15.22 -8.48 11.92
CA ILE A 67 16.39 -8.96 11.17
C ILE A 67 17.62 -8.09 11.43
N PHE A 68 17.47 -6.76 11.38
CA PHE A 68 18.62 -5.84 11.44
C PHE A 68 18.89 -5.30 12.84
N ASN A 69 17.86 -5.07 13.66
CA ASN A 69 18.04 -4.51 15.01
C ASN A 69 17.97 -5.57 16.11
N GLY A 70 17.82 -6.86 15.75
CA GLY A 70 17.78 -7.96 16.71
C GLY A 70 16.62 -7.88 17.70
N LYS A 71 15.52 -7.18 17.36
CA LYS A 71 14.36 -7.10 18.24
C LYS A 71 13.71 -8.48 18.39
N GLU A 72 13.45 -8.88 19.62
CA GLU A 72 12.72 -10.11 19.92
C GLU A 72 11.24 -9.99 19.57
N ARG A 73 10.63 -11.13 19.26
CA ARG A 73 9.20 -11.22 19.02
C ARG A 73 8.41 -10.93 20.31
N LYS A 74 7.30 -10.19 20.18
CA LYS A 74 6.37 -9.95 21.29
C LYS A 74 5.81 -11.28 21.83
N ILE A 75 5.98 -11.50 23.13
CA ILE A 75 5.47 -12.67 23.87
C ILE A 75 3.99 -12.42 24.23
N GLN A 76 3.17 -13.47 24.15
CA GLN A 76 1.78 -13.42 24.60
C GLN A 76 1.73 -13.20 26.11
N GLN A 77 1.02 -12.18 26.56
CA GLN A 77 0.99 -11.80 27.98
C GLN A 77 -0.10 -12.51 28.77
N GLY A 78 -1.14 -12.98 28.10
CA GLY A 78 -2.30 -13.59 28.74
C GLY A 78 -3.35 -14.06 27.74
N GLU A 79 -4.51 -14.41 28.26
CA GLU A 79 -5.68 -14.81 27.51
C GLU A 79 -6.94 -14.07 27.97
N ILE A 80 -7.86 -13.85 27.05
CA ILE A 80 -9.16 -13.26 27.34
C ILE A 80 -10.10 -14.41 27.74
N LEU A 81 -10.67 -14.33 28.94
CA LEU A 81 -11.63 -15.32 29.44
C LEU A 81 -13.00 -15.15 28.77
N SER A 82 -13.88 -16.15 28.93
CA SER A 82 -15.27 -16.06 28.49
C SER A 82 -16.01 -14.83 29.04
N ASP A 83 -15.58 -14.37 30.21
CA ASP A 83 -16.16 -13.26 30.95
C ASP A 83 -15.59 -11.90 30.48
N GLY A 84 -14.70 -11.89 29.48
CA GLY A 84 -14.05 -10.69 28.93
C GLY A 84 -12.90 -10.14 29.77
N THR A 85 -12.58 -10.79 30.89
CA THR A 85 -11.45 -10.43 31.76
C THR A 85 -10.13 -10.96 31.19
N LEU A 86 -9.04 -10.22 31.40
CA LEU A 86 -7.69 -10.65 31.00
C LEU A 86 -7.07 -11.48 32.13
N ARG A 87 -6.79 -12.76 31.88
CA ARG A 87 -5.91 -13.54 32.75
C ARG A 87 -4.49 -13.38 32.25
N GLU A 88 -3.70 -12.68 33.03
CA GLU A 88 -2.27 -12.59 32.78
C GLU A 88 -1.59 -13.93 33.06
N PHE A 89 -0.70 -14.32 32.16
CA PHE A 89 0.13 -15.51 32.35
C PHE A 89 1.27 -15.21 33.33
N SER A 90 1.60 -16.22 34.14
CA SER A 90 2.84 -16.20 34.92
C SER A 90 4.07 -16.17 33.99
N GLU A 91 5.23 -15.74 34.47
CA GLU A 91 6.45 -15.70 33.65
C GLU A 91 6.82 -17.07 33.08
N TYR A 92 6.63 -18.12 33.87
CA TYR A 92 6.84 -19.51 33.44
C TYR A 92 5.87 -19.91 32.33
N GLU A 93 4.58 -19.61 32.51
CA GLU A 93 3.54 -19.92 31.54
C GLU A 93 3.73 -19.15 30.22
N LYS A 94 4.18 -17.88 30.29
CA LYS A 94 4.57 -17.09 29.11
C LYS A 94 5.66 -17.79 28.31
N TYR A 95 6.68 -18.31 28.99
CA TYR A 95 7.79 -19.02 28.36
C TYR A 95 7.33 -20.34 27.71
N GLU A 96 6.53 -21.15 28.41
CA GLU A 96 6.01 -22.41 27.88
C GLU A 96 5.11 -22.20 26.67
N VAL A 97 4.17 -21.25 26.75
CA VAL A 97 3.27 -20.92 25.64
C VAL A 97 4.07 -20.39 24.45
N HIS A 98 5.08 -19.55 24.70
CA HIS A 98 5.95 -19.06 23.65
C HIS A 98 6.70 -20.20 22.97
N LYS A 99 7.37 -21.06 23.73
CA LYS A 99 8.14 -22.20 23.20
C LYS A 99 7.27 -23.18 22.41
N ASN A 100 6.05 -23.42 22.88
CA ASN A 100 5.13 -24.37 22.26
C ASN A 100 4.37 -23.79 21.04
N SER A 101 4.46 -22.48 20.79
CA SER A 101 3.80 -21.82 19.66
C SER A 101 4.30 -22.33 18.30
N TRP A 102 3.39 -22.51 17.35
CA TRP A 102 3.70 -22.90 15.98
C TRP A 102 4.72 -21.96 15.31
N LEU A 103 4.63 -20.67 15.59
CA LEU A 103 5.56 -19.67 15.07
C LEU A 103 7.01 -19.93 15.53
N THR A 104 7.21 -20.29 16.80
CA THR A 104 8.54 -20.62 17.35
C THR A 104 9.12 -21.87 16.70
N ARG A 105 8.25 -22.84 16.38
CA ARG A 105 8.68 -24.07 15.68
C ARG A 105 9.20 -23.80 14.27
N ILE A 106 8.73 -22.76 13.60
CA ILE A 106 9.12 -22.42 12.23
C ILE A 106 10.27 -21.42 12.19
N PHE A 107 10.24 -20.41 13.05
CA PHE A 107 11.19 -19.30 13.03
C PHE A 107 12.33 -19.46 14.05
N GLY A 108 12.23 -20.42 14.96
CA GLY A 108 13.19 -20.63 16.06
C GLY A 108 12.84 -19.84 17.31
N GLU A 109 13.67 -20.01 18.35
CA GLU A 109 13.50 -19.37 19.68
C GLU A 109 14.10 -17.95 19.76
N ARG A 110 14.60 -17.39 18.65
CA ARG A 110 15.24 -16.07 18.60
C ARG A 110 14.26 -14.93 18.31
#